data_AF-A0A1B0GJI1-F1
#
_entry.id   AF-A0A1B0GJI1-F1
#
_cell.length_a   1.000
_cell.length_b   1.000
_cell.length_c   1.000
_cell.angle_alpha   90.00
_cell.angle_beta   90.00
_cell.angle_gamma   90.00
#
_symmetry.space_group_name_H-M   'P 1'
#
loop_
_entity.id
_entity.type
_entity.pdbx_description
1 polymer ?
#
loop_
_entity_poly.entity_id
_entity_poly.type
_entity_poly.pdbx_seq_one_letter_code
_entity_poly.pdbx_strand_id
1 'polypeptide(L)' 'MLRAVRKLIQYGVEEGHIERNYTLLGHRQVRDTECPGQRLFDEITTWPHFSPRPSGPNDNYKAFR' A
#
# COMPACT_ATOMS: atom_id res chain seq x y z
N MET A 1 15.83 -6.27 -3.66
CA MET A 1 14.96 -5.07 -3.61
C MET A 1 13.79 -5.22 -2.64
N LEU A 2 12.89 -6.20 -2.78
CA LEU A 2 11.70 -6.34 -1.91
C LEU A 2 12.01 -6.42 -0.40
N ARG A 3 13.09 -7.11 -0.02
CA ARG A 3 13.56 -7.17 1.37
C ARG A 3 13.93 -5.79 1.93
N ALA A 4 14.48 -4.89 1.11
CA ALA A 4 14.83 -3.54 1.53
C ALA A 4 13.55 -2.71 1.79
N VAL A 5 12.52 -2.86 0.96
CA VAL A 5 11.22 -2.21 1.15
C VAL A 5 10.58 -2.65 2.47
N ARG A 6 10.55 -3.96 2.75
CA ARG A 6 10.00 -4.48 4.01
C ARG A 6 10.76 -3.95 5.23
N LYS A 7 12.09 -3.89 5.16
CA LYS A 7 12.92 -3.29 6.22
C LYS A 7 12.64 -1.80 6.40
N LEU A 8 12.45 -1.05 5.32
CA LEU A 8 12.13 0.37 5.39
C LEU A 8 10.77 0.62 6.05
N ILE A 9 9.75 -0.17 5.70
CA ILE A 9 8.43 -0.07 6.34
C ILE A 9 8.55 -0.41 7.83
N GLN A 10 9.25 -1.50 8.17
CA GLN A 10 9.47 -1.88 9.57
C GLN A 10 10.15 -0.76 10.35
N TYR A 11 11.23 -0.20 9.82
CA TYR A 11 11.93 0.93 10.42
C TYR A 11 11.01 2.14 10.62
N GLY A 12 10.20 2.49 9.61
CA GLY A 12 9.23 3.58 9.72
C GLY A 12 8.17 3.35 10.82
N VAL A 13 7.76 2.10 11.05
CA VAL A 13 6.84 1.75 12.15
C VAL A 13 7.54 1.82 13.51
N GLU A 14 8.80 1.37 13.61
CA GLU A 14 9.59 1.41 14.84
C GLU A 14 9.90 2.85 15.29
N GLU A 15 10.26 3.73 14.35
CA GLU A 15 10.51 5.16 14.59
C GLU A 15 9.23 6.00 14.75
N GLY A 16 8.05 5.40 14.55
CA GLY A 16 6.76 6.10 14.68
C GLY A 16 6.41 7.03 13.52
N HIS A 17 7.11 6.94 12.37
CA HIS A 17 6.74 7.64 11.14
C HIS A 17 5.54 6.99 10.42
N ILE A 18 5.31 5.70 10.65
CA ILE A 18 4.21 4.92 10.09
C ILE A 18 3.41 4.34 11.25
N GLU A 19 2.09 4.54 11.25
CA GLU A 19 1.23 3.93 12.26
C GLU A 19 1.27 2.39 12.20
N ARG A 20 1.19 1.72 13.35
CA ARG A 20 1.25 0.24 13.41
C ARG A 20 0.11 -0.44 12.64
N ASN A 21 -1.03 0.22 12.50
CA ASN A 21 -2.22 -0.22 11.76
C ASN A 21 -2.30 0.42 10.35
N TYR A 22 -1.15 0.78 9.75
CA TYR A 22 -1.11 1.31 8.40
C TYR A 22 -1.81 0.39 7.38
N THR A 23 -2.20 0.98 6.25
CA THR A 23 -2.73 0.25 5.09
C THR A 23 -1.72 0.35 3.95
N LEU A 24 -1.38 -0.79 3.36
CA LEU A 24 -0.52 -0.87 2.18
C LEU A 24 -1.38 -0.90 0.91
N LEU A 25 -1.08 0.01 -0.01
CA LEU A 25 -1.77 0.15 -1.29
C LEU A 25 -0.73 0.27 -2.43
N GLY A 26 -1.06 -0.28 -3.59
CA GLY A 26 -0.37 0.01 -4.85
C GLY A 26 -0.81 1.36 -5.41
N HIS A 27 0.09 2.06 -6.12
CA HIS A 27 -0.18 3.40 -6.65
C HIS A 27 -1.42 3.44 -7.58
N ARG A 28 -1.62 2.40 -8.40
CA ARG A 28 -2.81 2.17 -9.23
C ARG A 28 -4.15 2.17 -8.48
N GLN A 29 -4.16 1.94 -7.17
CA GLN A 29 -5.39 1.90 -6.37
C GLN A 29 -5.86 3.30 -5.95
N VAL A 30 -4.99 4.31 -6.08
CA VAL A 30 -5.28 5.69 -5.63
C VAL A 30 -5.14 6.72 -6.75
N ARG A 31 -4.61 6.32 -7.90
CA ARG A 31 -4.42 7.15 -9.10
C ARG A 31 -4.64 6.31 -10.35
N ASP A 32 -5.02 6.97 -11.44
CA ASP A 32 -5.08 6.36 -12.76
C ASP A 32 -3.66 6.17 -13.33
N THR A 33 -3.01 5.09 -12.92
CA THR A 33 -1.63 4.78 -13.29
C THR A 33 -1.40 3.27 -13.30
N GLU A 34 -0.56 2.79 -14.21
CA GLU A 34 -0.16 1.37 -14.23
C GLU A 34 0.82 1.02 -13.11
N CYS A 35 1.50 2.02 -12.52
CA CYS A 35 2.42 1.84 -11.40
C CYS A 35 1.71 1.13 -10.23
N PRO A 36 2.29 0.09 -9.61
CA PRO A 36 3.69 -0.34 -9.65
C PRO A 36 4.04 -1.36 -10.75
N GLY A 37 3.20 -1.53 -11.75
CA GLY A 37 3.26 -2.63 -12.71
C GLY A 37 2.69 -3.93 -12.13
N GLN A 38 2.34 -4.88 -12.99
CA GLN A 38 1.56 -6.06 -12.58
C GLN A 38 2.31 -6.96 -11.60
N ARG A 39 3.55 -7.34 -11.91
CA ARG A 39 4.32 -8.29 -11.08
C ARG A 39 4.55 -7.78 -9.66
N LEU A 40 4.86 -6.49 -9.51
CA LEU A 40 5.07 -5.90 -8.20
C LEU A 40 3.74 -5.74 -7.46
N PHE A 41 2.66 -5.42 -8.18
CA PHE A 41 1.33 -5.38 -7.60
C PHE A 41 0.94 -6.76 -7.03
N ASP A 42 1.07 -7.83 -7.82
CA ASP A 42 0.79 -9.20 -7.40
C ASP A 42 1.61 -9.59 -6.16
N GLU A 43 2.90 -9.27 -6.13
CA GLU A 43 3.76 -9.51 -4.97
C GLU A 43 3.25 -8.78 -3.71
N ILE A 44 2.97 -7.48 -3.77
CA ILE A 44 2.54 -6.72 -2.57
C ILE A 44 1.15 -7.11 -2.09
N THR A 45 0.31 -7.72 -2.94
CA THR A 45 -1.01 -8.22 -2.50
C THR A 45 -0.91 -9.32 -1.45
N THR A 46 0.25 -10.00 -1.36
CA THR A 46 0.52 -11.05 -0.37
C THR A 46 1.08 -10.51 0.95
N TRP A 47 1.38 -9.21 1.03
CA TRP A 47 2.05 -8.64 2.18
C TRP A 47 1.06 -8.32 3.30
N PRO A 48 1.52 -8.31 4.57
CA PRO A 48 0.72 -7.79 5.68
C PRO A 48 0.24 -6.36 5.39
N HIS A 49 -0.92 -6.01 5.94
CA HIS A 49 -1.54 -4.68 5.80
C HIS A 49 -1.99 -4.29 4.37
N PHE A 50 -1.82 -5.17 3.37
CA PHE A 50 -2.36 -4.91 2.04
C PHE A 50 -3.90 -4.86 2.09
N SER A 51 -4.46 -3.85 1.42
CA SER A 51 -5.91 -3.77 1.20
C SER A 51 -6.23 -3.76 -0.30
N PRO A 52 -7.21 -4.56 -0.76
CA PRO A 52 -7.65 -4.54 -2.16
C PRO A 52 -8.38 -3.24 -2.53
N ARG A 53 -8.82 -2.46 -1.54
CA ARG A 53 -9.48 -1.17 -1.75
C ARG A 53 -8.85 -0.10 -0.85
N PRO A 54 -8.69 1.14 -1.35
CA PRO A 54 -8.36 2.24 -0.46
C PRO A 54 -9.51 2.41 0.55
N SER A 55 -9.18 2.31 1.83
CA SER A 55 -10.10 2.57 2.94
C SER A 55 -9.45 3.60 3.85
N GLY A 56 -10.12 4.73 4.05
CA GLY A 56 -9.64 5.82 4.89
C GLY A 56 -10.81 6.60 5.49
N PRO A 57 -10.58 7.42 6.53
CA PRO A 57 -11.66 8.17 7.20
C PRO A 57 -12.48 9.09 6.27
N ASN A 58 -12.00 9.33 5.06
CA ASN A 58 -12.73 9.99 3.97
C ASN A 58 -12.98 8.99 2.83
N ASP A 59 -13.84 7.98 3.06
CA ASP A 59 -14.27 6.96 2.08
C ASP A 59 -15.14 7.53 0.93
N ASN A 60 -14.74 8.69 0.41
CA ASN A 60 -15.20 9.30 -0.83
C ASN A 60 -14.41 8.81 -2.06
N TYR A 61 -13.55 7.81 -1.93
CA TYR A 61 -12.92 7.11 -3.08
C TYR A 61 -13.93 6.28 -3.90
N LYS A 62 -15.24 6.50 -3.69
CA LYS A 62 -16.31 5.90 -4.48
C LYS A 62 -16.09 6.18 -5.97
N ALA A 63 -15.86 5.08 -6.68
CA ALA A 63 -16.32 4.82 -8.03
C ALA A 63 -15.75 5.74 -9.12
N PHE A 64 -14.48 5.53 -9.48
CA PHE A 64 -14.12 5.58 -10.90
C PHE A 64 -14.51 4.24 -11.52
N ARG A 65 -15.81 4.06 -11.74
CA ARG A 65 -16.33 3.11 -12.71
C ARG A 65 -17.47 3.75 -13.46
#